data_AF-A0A1G4V567-F1
#
_entry.id   AF-A0A1G4V567-F1
#
_cell.length_a   1.000
_cell.length_b   1.000
_cell.length_c   1.000
_cell.angle_alpha   90.00
_cell.angle_beta   90.00
_cell.angle_gamma   90.00
#
_symmetry.space_group_name_H-M   'P 1'
#
loop_
_entity.id
_entity.type
_entity.pdbx_description
1 polymer ?
#
loop_
_entity_poly.entity_id
_entity_poly.type
_entity_poly.pdbx_seq_one_letter_code
_entity_poly.pdbx_strand_id
1 'polypeptide(L)'
;MDRNRYEGEEFNEFVKELIEYKRLNDSKEEGIAKLVVDKGFESLTEKQKFVFEKSISHYVYDECKRGGCEIPWSEMSAAEVNGNVCGWCQQLGRDDN
;
A
#
# COMPACT_ATOMS: atom_id res chain seq x y z
N MET A 1 -10.73 -5.35 -1.30
CA MET A 1 -9.44 -5.52 -1.98
C MET A 1 -9.31 -6.92 -2.51
N ASP A 2 -8.92 -7.04 -3.77
CA ASP A 2 -8.49 -8.31 -4.34
C ASP A 2 -7.14 -8.72 -3.72
N ARG A 3 -7.07 -9.91 -3.14
CA ARG A 3 -5.85 -10.44 -2.50
C ARG A 3 -4.75 -10.76 -3.50
N ASN A 4 -5.09 -10.90 -4.79
CA ASN A 4 -4.11 -11.06 -5.85
C ASN A 4 -3.16 -9.86 -5.99
N ARG A 5 -3.50 -8.70 -5.39
CA ARG A 5 -2.61 -7.53 -5.39
C ARG A 5 -1.43 -7.67 -4.42
N TYR A 6 -1.47 -8.58 -3.44
CA TYR A 6 -0.45 -8.67 -2.37
C TYR A 6 0.76 -9.54 -2.75
N GLU A 7 1.27 -9.33 -3.95
CA GLU A 7 2.43 -10.04 -4.51
C GLU A 7 3.34 -9.10 -5.30
N GLY A 8 4.56 -9.57 -5.59
CA GLY A 8 5.53 -8.82 -6.39
C GLY A 8 6.41 -7.86 -5.59
N GLU A 9 7.39 -7.27 -6.30
CA GLU A 9 8.41 -6.41 -5.70
C GLU A 9 7.85 -5.08 -5.23
N GLU A 10 6.99 -4.42 -6.02
CA GLU A 10 6.41 -3.12 -5.66
C GLU A 10 5.56 -3.19 -4.38
N PHE A 11 4.78 -4.26 -4.21
CA PHE A 11 4.04 -4.50 -2.97
C PHE A 11 4.99 -4.68 -1.78
N ASN A 12 6.06 -5.47 -1.95
CA ASN A 12 7.05 -5.66 -0.89
C ASN A 12 7.78 -4.36 -0.53
N GLU A 13 8.08 -3.50 -1.50
CA GLU A 13 8.67 -2.17 -1.28
C GLU A 13 7.72 -1.28 -0.48
N PHE A 14 6.45 -1.22 -0.85
CA PHE A 14 5.43 -0.52 -0.08
C PHE A 14 5.37 -1.00 1.39
N VAL A 15 5.37 -2.31 1.63
CA VAL A 15 5.36 -2.86 3.00
C VAL A 15 6.64 -2.50 3.77
N LYS A 16 7.81 -2.51 3.11
CA LYS A 16 9.08 -2.08 3.72
C LYS A 16 9.03 -0.61 4.12
N GLU A 17 8.48 0.28 3.29
CA GLU A 17 8.31 1.69 3.64
C GLU A 17 7.45 1.87 4.89
N LEU A 18 6.34 1.15 5.02
CA LEU A 18 5.50 1.21 6.23
C LEU A 18 6.26 0.81 7.49
N ILE A 19 7.14 -0.20 7.40
CA ILE A 19 7.99 -0.64 8.51
C ILE A 19 9.05 0.41 8.82
N GLU A 20 9.79 0.89 7.82
CA GLU A 20 10.88 1.86 7.97
C GLU A 20 10.40 3.17 8.59
N TYR A 21 9.27 3.68 8.12
CA TYR A 21 8.66 4.92 8.61
C TYR A 21 7.79 4.73 9.87
N LYS A 22 7.78 3.51 10.45
CA LYS A 22 7.01 3.19 11.68
C LYS A 22 5.55 3.59 11.58
N ARG A 23 4.92 3.30 10.43
CA ARG A 23 3.52 3.62 10.14
C ARG A 23 2.53 2.60 10.74
N LEU A 24 3.02 1.46 11.21
CA LEU A 24 2.22 0.41 11.85
C LEU A 24 2.02 0.71 13.34
N ASN A 25 0.86 0.33 13.90
CA ASN A 25 0.45 0.81 15.23
C ASN A 25 1.20 0.14 16.39
N ASP A 26 1.60 -1.12 16.21
CA ASP A 26 2.24 -1.90 17.27
C ASP A 26 3.24 -2.95 16.73
N SER A 27 3.99 -3.54 17.67
CA SER A 27 5.00 -4.56 17.37
C SER A 27 4.45 -5.85 16.73
N LYS A 28 3.15 -6.15 16.91
CA LYS A 28 2.51 -7.32 16.32
C LYS A 28 2.21 -7.06 14.84
N GLU A 29 1.67 -5.90 14.50
CA GLU A 29 1.47 -5.47 13.12
C GLU A 29 2.82 -5.42 12.38
N GLU A 30 3.85 -4.83 12.99
CA GLU A 30 5.20 -4.77 12.42
C GLU A 30 5.82 -6.16 12.22
N GLY A 31 5.63 -7.08 13.17
CA GLY A 31 6.08 -8.46 13.04
C GLY A 31 5.42 -9.22 11.88
N ILE A 32 4.11 -9.00 11.67
CA ILE A 32 3.39 -9.60 10.54
C ILE A 32 3.86 -8.98 9.22
N ALA A 33 4.05 -7.66 9.16
CA ALA A 33 4.56 -6.99 7.96
C ALA A 33 5.96 -7.48 7.57
N LYS A 34 6.86 -7.67 8.55
CA LYS A 34 8.18 -8.29 8.31
C LYS A 34 8.06 -9.71 7.76
N LEU A 35 7.10 -10.49 8.25
CA LEU A 35 6.84 -11.84 7.74
C LEU A 35 6.33 -11.82 6.29
N VAL A 36 5.50 -10.84 5.91
CA VAL A 36 5.08 -10.64 4.52
C VAL A 36 6.28 -10.35 3.62
N VAL A 37 7.18 -9.46 4.04
CA VAL A 37 8.39 -9.14 3.26
C VAL A 37 9.32 -10.35 3.11
N ASP A 38 9.46 -11.17 4.16
CA ASP A 38 10.36 -12.32 4.18
C ASP A 38 9.82 -13.55 3.42
N LYS A 39 8.51 -13.81 3.54
CA LYS A 39 7.91 -15.08 3.08
C LYS A 39 6.70 -14.92 2.16
N GLY A 40 6.30 -13.70 1.87
CA GLY A 40 5.11 -13.38 1.07
C GLY A 40 3.81 -13.42 1.88
N PHE A 41 2.81 -12.70 1.39
CA PHE A 41 1.48 -12.60 2.02
C PHE A 41 0.78 -13.96 2.15
N GLU A 42 0.96 -14.86 1.19
CA GLU A 42 0.33 -16.19 1.21
C GLU A 42 0.89 -17.13 2.30
N SER A 43 2.04 -16.80 2.90
CA SER A 43 2.57 -17.55 4.05
C SER A 43 1.83 -17.27 5.35
N LEU A 44 1.00 -16.22 5.39
CA LEU A 44 0.24 -15.83 6.57
C LEU A 44 -0.96 -16.74 6.81
N THR A 45 -1.28 -17.00 8.07
CA THR A 45 -2.58 -17.56 8.46
C THR A 45 -3.71 -16.56 8.18
N GLU A 46 -4.95 -17.02 7.99
CA GLU A 46 -6.10 -16.12 7.76
C GLU A 46 -6.27 -15.03 8.83
N LYS A 47 -5.97 -15.34 10.09
CA LYS A 47 -5.98 -14.34 11.17
C LYS A 47 -4.90 -13.29 11.01
N GLN A 48 -3.71 -13.68 10.56
CA GLN A 48 -2.63 -12.74 10.26
C GLN A 48 -2.94 -11.91 9.03
N LYS A 49 -3.49 -12.52 7.96
CA LYS A 49 -3.97 -11.80 6.77
C LYS A 49 -4.97 -10.71 7.15
N PHE A 50 -5.97 -11.04 7.96
CA PHE A 50 -6.95 -10.07 8.44
C PHE A 50 -6.31 -8.90 9.22
N VAL A 51 -5.37 -9.20 10.14
CA VAL A 51 -4.68 -8.15 10.91
C VAL A 51 -3.83 -7.27 9.99
N PHE A 52 -3.10 -7.88 9.06
CA PHE A 52 -2.25 -7.17 8.12
C PHE A 52 -3.05 -6.27 7.16
N GLU A 53 -4.10 -6.81 6.52
CA GLU A 53 -5.01 -6.06 5.66
C GLU A 53 -5.58 -4.85 6.40
N LYS A 54 -6.02 -5.04 7.65
CA LYS A 54 -6.52 -3.95 8.48
C LYS A 54 -5.43 -2.92 8.79
N SER A 55 -4.21 -3.35 9.15
CA SER A 55 -3.12 -2.44 9.51
C SER A 55 -2.68 -1.55 8.36
N ILE A 56 -2.74 -2.03 7.12
CA ILE A 56 -2.34 -1.25 5.95
C ILE A 56 -3.50 -0.48 5.30
N SER A 57 -4.76 -0.84 5.58
CA SER A 57 -5.95 -0.34 4.87
C SER A 57 -6.06 1.18 4.75
N HIS A 58 -5.55 1.94 5.72
CA HIS A 58 -5.55 3.39 5.68
C HIS A 58 -4.61 3.98 4.60
N TYR A 59 -3.58 3.22 4.24
CA TYR A 59 -2.54 3.60 3.29
C TYR A 59 -2.78 3.03 1.90
N VAL A 60 -3.87 2.30 1.67
CA VAL A 60 -4.16 1.69 0.36
C VAL A 60 -5.25 2.48 -0.35
N TYR A 61 -4.89 3.02 -1.51
CA TYR A 61 -5.74 3.82 -2.37
C TYR A 61 -6.03 3.03 -3.65
N ASP A 62 -7.18 2.35 -3.69
CA ASP A 62 -7.48 1.43 -4.81
C ASP A 62 -7.58 2.15 -6.16
N GLU A 63 -8.29 3.28 -6.20
CA GLU A 63 -8.56 4.03 -7.44
C GLU A 63 -8.20 5.50 -7.31
N CYS A 64 -7.60 6.04 -8.37
CA CYS A 64 -7.31 7.45 -8.52
C CYS A 64 -8.61 8.26 -8.50
N LYS A 65 -8.71 9.21 -7.57
CA LYS A 65 -9.88 10.07 -7.41
C LYS A 65 -10.21 10.92 -8.66
N ARG A 66 -9.21 11.23 -9.51
CA ARG A 66 -9.40 12.04 -10.72
C ARG A 66 -9.79 11.20 -11.94
N GLY A 67 -9.10 10.08 -12.16
CA GLY A 67 -9.22 9.28 -13.38
C GLY A 67 -9.95 7.95 -13.23
N GLY A 68 -10.18 7.49 -12.00
CA GLY A 68 -10.77 6.16 -11.70
C GLY A 68 -9.86 4.97 -12.03
N CYS A 69 -8.62 5.21 -12.48
CA CYS A 69 -7.66 4.15 -12.75
C CYS A 69 -7.08 3.58 -11.45
N GLU A 70 -6.68 2.31 -11.47
CA GLU A 70 -5.99 1.68 -10.34
C GLU A 70 -4.69 2.42 -10.02
N ILE A 71 -4.42 2.65 -8.73
CA ILE A 71 -3.11 3.19 -8.29
C ILE A 71 -2.17 2.01 -8.04
N PRO A 72 -1.01 1.94 -8.71
CA PRO A 72 -0.03 0.88 -8.50
C PRO A 72 0.63 0.99 -7.12
N TRP A 73 1.17 -0.11 -6.60
CA TRP A 73 1.83 -0.14 -5.29
C TRP A 73 2.99 0.85 -5.19
N SER A 74 3.75 1.00 -6.29
CA SER A 74 4.86 1.96 -6.39
C SER A 74 4.43 3.43 -6.25
N GLU A 75 3.15 3.75 -6.42
CA GLU A 75 2.61 5.10 -6.24
C GLU A 75 1.85 5.27 -4.92
N MET A 76 1.70 4.22 -4.10
CA MET A 76 0.78 4.24 -2.96
C MET A 76 1.14 5.31 -1.92
N SER A 77 2.43 5.44 -1.60
CA SER A 77 2.94 6.49 -0.70
C SER A 77 2.80 7.89 -1.30
N ALA A 78 2.96 8.03 -2.62
CA ALA A 78 2.73 9.30 -3.31
C ALA A 78 1.25 9.68 -3.31
N ALA A 79 0.34 8.70 -3.46
CA ALA A 79 -1.09 8.92 -3.44
C ALA A 79 -1.58 9.48 -2.09
N GLU A 80 -0.96 9.07 -0.97
CA GLU A 80 -1.24 9.64 0.37
C GLU A 80 -1.06 11.17 0.37
N VAL A 81 0.08 11.65 -0.13
CA VAL A 81 0.42 13.09 -0.12
C VAL A 81 -0.28 13.88 -1.23
N ASN A 82 -0.66 13.21 -2.32
CA ASN A 82 -1.28 13.82 -3.50
C ASN A 82 -2.81 13.85 -3.43
N GLY A 83 -3.40 13.45 -2.31
CA GLY A 83 -4.85 13.48 -2.11
C GLY A 83 -5.60 12.39 -2.87
N ASN A 84 -5.03 11.19 -2.91
CA ASN A 84 -5.53 10.03 -3.65
C ASN A 84 -5.60 10.27 -5.18
N VAL A 85 -4.50 10.78 -5.75
CA VAL A 85 -4.35 11.03 -7.18
C VAL A 85 -3.08 10.34 -7.68
N CYS A 86 -3.18 9.55 -8.76
CA CYS A 86 -2.02 8.89 -9.37
C CYS A 86 -1.06 9.90 -9.99
N GLY A 87 0.19 9.50 -10.20
CA GLY A 87 1.26 10.36 -10.70
C GLY A 87 0.90 11.05 -12.02
N TRP A 88 0.31 10.30 -12.96
CA TRP A 88 -0.11 10.84 -14.25
C TRP A 88 -1.21 11.92 -14.12
N CYS A 89 -2.27 11.64 -13.36
CA CYS A 89 -3.34 12.61 -13.12
C CYS A 89 -2.87 13.81 -12.30
N GLN A 90 -1.85 13.65 -11.46
CA GLN A 90 -1.25 14.76 -10.73
C GLN A 90 -0.53 15.72 -11.68
N GLN A 91 0.27 15.21 -12.61
CA GLN A 91 1.01 16.02 -13.58
C GLN A 91 0.08 16.87 -14.44
N LEU A 92 -0.99 16.28 -14.99
CA LEU A 92 -1.97 17.00 -15.80
C LEU A 92 -2.65 18.16 -15.07
N GLY A 93 -2.70 18.17 -13.73
CA GLY A 93 -3.32 19.26 -12.96
C GLY A 93 -2.36 20.41 -12.64
N ARG A 94 -1.04 20.23 -12.89
CA ARG A 94 -0.03 21.27 -12.69
C ARG A 94 0.13 22.18 -13.90
N ASP A 95 -0.22 21.68 -15.09
CA ASP A 95 -0.09 22.41 -16.36
C ASP A 95 -1.29 23.32 -16.66
N ASP A 96 -2.34 23.30 -15.83
CA ASP A 96 -3.54 24.14 -15.95
C ASP A 96 -3.39 25.53 -15.26
N ASN A 97 -2.17 25.98 -14.95
CA ASN A 97 -1.91 27.18 -14.14
C ASN A 97 -0.96 28.19 -14.80
#